data_AF-A0A150MT27-F1
#
_entry.id   AF-A0A150MT27-F1
#
_cell.length_a   1.000
_cell.length_b   1.000
_cell.length_c   1.000
_cell.angle_alpha   90.00
_cell.angle_beta   90.00
_cell.angle_gamma   90.00
#
_symmetry.space_group_name_H-M   'P 1'
#
loop_
_entity.id
_entity.type
_entity.pdbx_description
1 polymer ?
#
loop_
_entity_poly.entity_id
_entity_poly.type
_entity_poly.pdbx_seq_one_letter_code
_entity_poly.pdbx_strand_id
1 'polypeptide(L)'
;MGKWIFGLLAAIVLGIGFFVMSDKDAQSAKPASNTQQSKWEQKEQLTVGVDPHNHPEYKSNFELYFAHLNSAVLVDKANVDNGGKTLSNEDYKRILNDIRKNLDNIKYDGEKKDELEKVKKLVDQAIQNNAIKGDEIFYEIHQIIHELDKHFNTTYFVDEVSNKQSEASFFIEKSEFDDVYKWLASTKRELHSDKYDPFRDREGFLVHMAHASYAYSRHFYNLEDDIFMKMKLSELIKLFGKMKNETDSNKYNEYIEQFDTIYDEIRKERRL
;
A
#
# COMPACT_ATOMS: atom_id res chain seq x y z
N MET A 1 51.11 14.04 -10.80
CA MET A 1 50.45 13.11 -9.85
C MET A 1 49.07 12.79 -10.38
N GLY A 2 48.91 11.66 -11.04
CA GLY A 2 47.62 11.19 -11.55
C GLY A 2 47.58 9.69 -11.45
N LYS A 3 46.77 9.17 -10.52
CA LYS A 3 46.48 7.74 -10.41
C LYS A 3 45.06 7.53 -10.93
N TRP A 4 44.96 7.03 -12.16
CA TRP A 4 43.78 6.34 -12.65
C TRP A 4 44.06 4.84 -12.49
N ILE A 5 43.24 4.15 -11.70
CA ILE A 5 43.35 2.71 -11.48
C ILE A 5 42.20 2.03 -12.24
N PHE A 6 42.62 1.36 -13.31
CA PHE A 6 42.17 0.07 -13.86
C PHE A 6 40.67 -0.27 -13.87
N GLY A 7 40.13 -0.33 -15.08
CA GLY A 7 39.17 -1.36 -15.44
C GLY A 7 39.82 -2.75 -15.42
N LEU A 8 39.04 -3.76 -15.03
CA LEU A 8 39.37 -5.16 -15.23
C LEU A 8 38.12 -5.90 -15.72
N LEU A 9 38.17 -6.33 -16.98
CA LEU A 9 37.36 -7.40 -17.54
C LEU A 9 37.85 -8.73 -16.96
N ALA A 10 36.93 -9.58 -16.50
CA ALA A 10 37.19 -11.00 -16.32
C ALA A 10 35.96 -11.80 -16.75
N ALA A 11 36.05 -12.35 -17.96
CA ALA A 11 35.22 -13.45 -18.41
C ALA A 11 35.68 -14.75 -17.74
N ILE A 12 34.75 -15.59 -17.31
CA ILE A 12 35.01 -16.99 -17.01
C ILE A 12 34.11 -17.85 -17.90
N VAL A 13 34.80 -18.63 -18.75
CA VAL A 13 34.29 -19.68 -19.62
C VAL A 13 34.43 -21.01 -18.87
N LEU A 14 33.37 -21.82 -18.86
CA LEU A 14 33.38 -23.29 -18.77
C LEU A 14 32.11 -23.77 -19.48
N GLY A 15 32.07 -24.64 -20.49
CA GLY A 15 33.06 -25.43 -21.22
C GLY A 15 32.29 -26.16 -22.34
N ILE A 16 32.98 -26.47 -23.44
CA ILE A 16 32.42 -27.07 -24.66
C ILE A 16 32.40 -28.60 -24.54
N GLY A 17 31.32 -29.22 -25.01
CA GLY A 17 31.30 -30.60 -25.49
C GLY A 17 30.43 -30.68 -26.74
N PHE A 18 31.05 -30.88 -27.90
CA PHE A 18 30.36 -31.13 -29.18
C PHE A 18 29.95 -32.61 -29.27
N PHE A 19 28.70 -32.88 -29.64
CA PHE A 19 28.31 -34.02 -30.47
C PHE A 19 27.11 -33.65 -31.33
N VAL A 20 27.24 -33.89 -32.64
CA VAL A 20 26.14 -33.97 -33.61
C VAL A 20 25.80 -35.45 -33.75
N MET A 21 24.54 -35.86 -33.56
CA MET A 21 23.97 -37.04 -34.21
C MET A 21 22.42 -37.07 -34.15
N SER A 22 21.83 -37.01 -35.34
CA SER A 22 20.64 -37.68 -35.90
C SER A 22 19.32 -37.90 -35.15
N ASP A 23 18.25 -37.69 -35.93
CA ASP A 23 16.87 -38.14 -35.73
C ASP A 23 16.74 -39.52 -35.09
N LYS A 24 16.13 -39.57 -33.90
CA LYS A 24 14.92 -40.38 -33.59
C LYS A 24 14.55 -40.27 -32.11
N ASP A 25 13.24 -40.08 -31.91
CA ASP A 25 12.46 -40.34 -30.69
C ASP A 25 12.72 -39.46 -29.45
N ALA A 26 12.02 -38.32 -29.40
CA ALA A 26 11.53 -37.78 -28.13
C ALA A 26 10.18 -37.08 -28.34
N GLN A 27 9.15 -37.73 -27.81
CA GLN A 27 7.76 -37.31 -27.83
C GLN A 27 7.57 -35.88 -27.28
N SER A 28 6.84 -35.06 -28.04
CA SER A 28 5.85 -34.09 -27.56
C SER A 28 6.11 -33.47 -26.17
N ALA A 29 7.02 -32.49 -26.09
CA ALA A 29 6.95 -31.47 -25.06
C ALA A 29 6.29 -30.21 -25.66
N LYS A 30 5.03 -29.95 -25.28
CA LYS A 30 4.34 -28.68 -25.58
C LYS A 30 5.17 -27.51 -25.06
N PRO A 31 5.28 -26.38 -25.79
CA PRO A 31 5.98 -25.20 -25.28
C PRO A 31 5.14 -24.57 -24.17
N ALA A 32 5.61 -24.67 -22.93
CA ALA A 32 5.13 -23.87 -21.81
C ALA A 32 5.92 -22.55 -21.80
N SER A 33 5.49 -21.51 -22.54
CA SER A 33 6.12 -20.19 -22.37
C SER A 33 5.32 -18.93 -22.73
N ASN A 34 4.09 -18.98 -23.26
CA ASN A 34 3.35 -17.73 -23.60
C ASN A 34 2.26 -17.33 -22.58
N THR A 35 1.75 -18.27 -21.78
CA THR A 35 0.61 -18.02 -20.87
C THR A 35 1.01 -17.35 -19.56
N GLN A 36 2.26 -17.56 -19.10
CA GLN A 36 2.74 -16.99 -17.85
C GLN A 36 3.20 -15.54 -18.04
N GLN A 37 3.92 -15.24 -19.13
CA GLN A 37 4.31 -13.88 -19.49
C GLN A 37 3.08 -12.97 -19.70
N SER A 38 2.07 -13.43 -20.45
CA SER A 38 0.82 -12.69 -20.63
C SER A 38 0.07 -12.43 -19.32
N LYS A 39 0.12 -13.36 -18.35
CA LYS A 39 -0.48 -13.16 -17.02
C LYS A 39 0.30 -12.15 -16.16
N TRP A 40 1.63 -12.06 -16.31
CA TRP A 40 2.44 -11.03 -15.65
C TRP A 40 2.21 -9.66 -16.27
N GLU A 41 2.22 -9.57 -17.60
CA GLU A 41 1.92 -8.34 -18.35
C GLU A 41 0.52 -7.82 -17.99
N GLN A 42 -0.47 -8.72 -17.85
CA GLN A 42 -1.82 -8.36 -17.42
C GLN A 42 -1.86 -7.78 -16.00
N LYS A 43 -1.02 -8.27 -15.07
CA LYS A 43 -0.93 -7.75 -13.69
C LYS A 43 -0.17 -6.42 -13.60
N GLU A 44 0.59 -6.05 -14.62
CA GLU A 44 1.22 -4.73 -14.67
C GLU A 44 0.29 -3.66 -15.25
N GLN A 45 -0.70 -4.04 -16.06
CA GLN A 45 -1.65 -3.12 -16.69
C GLN A 45 -2.79 -2.74 -15.73
N LEU A 46 -3.24 -1.49 -15.83
CA LEU A 46 -4.43 -1.04 -15.12
C LEU A 46 -5.65 -1.82 -15.63
N THR A 47 -6.33 -2.50 -14.70
CA THR A 47 -7.39 -3.46 -15.03
C THR A 47 -8.66 -3.13 -14.26
N VAL A 48 -9.82 -3.24 -14.92
CA VAL A 48 -11.13 -2.99 -14.28
C VAL A 48 -11.50 -4.13 -13.34
N GLY A 49 -12.08 -3.79 -12.19
CA GLY A 49 -12.64 -4.76 -11.25
C GLY A 49 -11.62 -5.34 -10.27
N VAL A 50 -10.47 -4.69 -10.10
CA VAL A 50 -9.42 -5.14 -9.17
C VAL A 50 -9.65 -4.53 -7.80
N ASP A 51 -9.44 -5.33 -6.75
CA ASP A 51 -9.34 -4.83 -5.38
C ASP A 51 -7.85 -4.60 -5.04
N PRO A 52 -7.36 -3.34 -5.03
CA PRO A 52 -5.95 -3.06 -4.75
C PRO A 52 -5.49 -3.47 -3.33
N HIS A 53 -6.40 -3.70 -2.38
CA HIS A 53 -6.04 -4.16 -1.03
C HIS A 53 -5.81 -5.67 -0.98
N ASN A 54 -6.60 -6.43 -1.74
CA ASN A 54 -6.53 -7.88 -1.80
C ASN A 54 -5.62 -8.40 -2.92
N HIS A 55 -5.36 -7.58 -3.95
CA HIS A 55 -4.55 -7.93 -5.11
C HIS A 55 -3.44 -6.90 -5.39
N PRO A 56 -2.50 -6.69 -4.45
CA PRO A 56 -1.43 -5.69 -4.58
C PRO A 56 -0.46 -6.00 -5.74
N GLU A 57 -0.49 -7.22 -6.29
CA GLU A 57 0.31 -7.54 -7.47
C GLU A 57 -0.18 -6.85 -8.75
N TYR A 58 -1.40 -6.30 -8.75
CA TYR A 58 -1.91 -5.41 -9.80
C TYR A 58 -1.37 -3.99 -9.59
N LYS A 59 -0.10 -3.80 -9.95
CA LYS A 59 0.67 -2.58 -9.60
C LYS A 59 -0.02 -1.30 -10.05
N SER A 60 -0.49 -1.22 -11.29
CA SER A 60 -1.14 0.00 -11.80
C SER A 60 -2.42 0.37 -11.04
N ASN A 61 -3.21 -0.62 -10.60
CA ASN A 61 -4.41 -0.39 -9.78
C ASN A 61 -4.06 0.16 -8.39
N PHE A 62 -2.96 -0.34 -7.82
CA PHE A 62 -2.43 0.13 -6.54
C PHE A 62 -1.85 1.55 -6.63
N GLU A 63 -1.14 1.86 -7.71
CA GLU A 63 -0.63 3.21 -7.99
C GLU A 63 -1.78 4.21 -8.14
N LEU A 64 -2.87 3.83 -8.85
CA LEU A 64 -4.06 4.68 -8.98
C LEU A 64 -4.75 4.94 -7.64
N TYR A 65 -4.88 3.92 -6.79
CA TYR A 65 -5.43 4.09 -5.44
C TYR A 65 -4.62 5.09 -4.61
N PHE A 66 -3.29 5.03 -4.68
CA PHE A 66 -2.43 5.98 -3.94
C PHE A 66 -2.44 7.39 -4.53
N ALA A 67 -2.51 7.50 -5.87
CA ALA A 67 -2.75 8.79 -6.50
C ALA A 67 -4.05 9.43 -5.99
N HIS A 68 -5.11 8.63 -5.79
CA HIS A 68 -6.38 9.10 -5.25
C HIS A 68 -6.24 9.58 -3.81
N LEU A 69 -5.69 8.75 -2.92
CA LEU A 69 -5.43 9.12 -1.53
C LEU A 69 -4.66 10.44 -1.42
N ASN A 70 -3.57 10.58 -2.16
CA ASN A 70 -2.74 11.79 -2.15
C ASN A 70 -3.48 13.00 -2.73
N SER A 71 -4.26 12.81 -3.79
CA SER A 71 -5.07 13.90 -4.37
C SER A 71 -6.18 14.37 -3.43
N ALA A 72 -6.76 13.48 -2.62
CA ALA A 72 -7.78 13.82 -1.63
C ALA A 72 -7.24 14.75 -0.53
N VAL A 73 -5.95 14.67 -0.21
CA VAL A 73 -5.27 15.61 0.70
C VAL A 73 -5.27 17.04 0.15
N LEU A 74 -5.12 17.19 -1.18
CA LEU A 74 -5.09 18.51 -1.83
C LEU A 74 -6.40 19.29 -1.63
N VAL A 75 -7.51 18.57 -1.43
CA VAL A 75 -8.88 19.11 -1.39
C VAL A 75 -9.59 18.90 -0.04
N ASP A 76 -8.83 18.62 1.02
CA ASP A 76 -9.34 18.37 2.38
C ASP A 76 -10.39 17.24 2.44
N LYS A 77 -10.21 16.21 1.59
CA LYS A 77 -10.98 14.94 1.56
C LYS A 77 -10.20 13.76 2.13
N ALA A 78 -9.01 14.01 2.63
CA ALA A 78 -8.23 13.10 3.45
C ALA A 78 -7.46 13.93 4.46
N ASN A 79 -7.59 13.58 5.74
CA ASN A 79 -6.80 14.22 6.77
C ASN A 79 -5.33 13.79 6.71
N VAL A 80 -4.42 14.76 6.75
CA VAL A 80 -2.99 14.54 6.96
C VAL A 80 -2.61 15.26 8.24
N ASP A 81 -2.20 14.49 9.25
CA ASP A 81 -1.56 15.11 10.41
C ASP A 81 -0.13 15.50 10.04
N ASN A 82 0.18 16.77 10.25
CA ASN A 82 1.48 17.40 9.99
C ASN A 82 2.01 18.00 11.30
N GLY A 83 1.89 17.25 12.40
CA GLY A 83 2.25 17.72 13.75
C GLY A 83 1.38 18.87 14.22
N GLY A 84 0.07 18.81 13.92
CA GLY A 84 -0.90 19.89 14.21
C GLY A 84 -0.69 21.20 13.43
N LYS A 85 0.24 21.22 12.47
CA LYS A 85 0.47 22.39 11.60
C LYS A 85 -0.29 22.24 10.30
N THR A 86 -0.74 23.36 9.75
CA THR A 86 -1.26 23.37 8.37
C THR A 86 -0.15 22.97 7.39
N LEU A 87 -0.50 22.23 6.35
CA LEU A 87 0.42 21.89 5.27
C LEU A 87 1.02 23.16 4.66
N SER A 88 2.33 23.17 4.48
CA SER A 88 3.05 24.24 3.80
C SER A 88 2.95 24.09 2.27
N ASN A 89 3.29 25.13 1.52
CA ASN A 89 3.36 25.05 0.06
C ASN A 89 4.36 23.99 -0.43
N GLU A 90 5.45 23.76 0.32
CA GLU A 90 6.41 22.69 0.01
C GLU A 90 5.82 21.29 0.27
N ASP A 91 4.93 21.14 1.26
CA ASP A 91 4.20 19.89 1.47
C ASP A 91 3.25 19.61 0.30
N TYR A 92 2.50 20.62 -0.16
CA TYR A 92 1.64 20.48 -1.35
C TYR A 92 2.46 20.13 -2.60
N LYS A 93 3.62 20.74 -2.78
CA LYS A 93 4.54 20.40 -3.87
C LYS A 93 5.05 18.96 -3.76
N ARG A 94 5.38 18.48 -2.55
CA ARG A 94 5.78 17.08 -2.33
C ARG A 94 4.63 16.13 -2.71
N ILE A 95 3.42 16.41 -2.25
CA ILE A 95 2.22 15.62 -2.56
C ILE A 95 1.97 15.57 -4.08
N LEU A 96 2.08 16.70 -4.79
CA LEU A 96 1.95 16.72 -6.25
C LEU A 96 3.02 15.87 -6.95
N ASN A 97 4.26 15.90 -6.46
CA ASN A 97 5.33 15.04 -7.00
C ASN A 97 5.07 13.55 -6.73
N ASP A 98 4.49 13.20 -5.58
CA ASP A 98 4.09 11.83 -5.28
C ASP A 98 2.96 11.37 -6.21
N ILE A 99 1.90 12.18 -6.37
CA ILE A 99 0.82 11.91 -7.33
C ILE A 99 1.40 11.70 -8.74
N ARG A 100 2.28 12.59 -9.20
CA ARG A 100 2.95 12.46 -10.50
C ARG A 100 3.66 11.11 -10.63
N LYS A 101 4.47 10.74 -9.63
CA LYS A 101 5.21 9.48 -9.61
C LYS A 101 4.26 8.28 -9.67
N ASN A 102 3.17 8.29 -8.90
CA ASN A 102 2.16 7.23 -8.94
C ASN A 102 1.55 7.14 -10.35
N LEU A 103 1.15 8.26 -10.95
CA LEU A 103 0.56 8.29 -12.30
C LEU A 103 1.53 7.84 -13.40
N ASP A 104 2.83 8.16 -13.29
CA ASP A 104 3.86 7.75 -14.25
C ASP A 104 4.14 6.24 -14.20
N ASN A 105 3.90 5.59 -13.06
CA ASN A 105 4.03 4.14 -12.90
C ASN A 105 2.85 3.34 -13.47
N ILE A 106 1.73 4.00 -13.79
CA ILE A 106 0.55 3.34 -14.36
C ILE A 106 0.79 2.99 -15.83
N LYS A 107 0.66 1.69 -16.14
CA LYS A 107 0.65 1.18 -17.51
C LYS A 107 -0.81 0.99 -17.96
N TYR A 108 -1.23 1.74 -18.98
CA TYR A 108 -2.57 1.65 -19.54
C TYR A 108 -2.65 2.30 -20.92
N ASP A 109 -3.30 1.65 -21.88
CA ASP A 109 -3.52 2.15 -23.23
C ASP A 109 -4.98 2.03 -23.72
N GLY A 110 -5.92 1.76 -22.81
CA GLY A 110 -7.33 1.53 -23.10
C GLY A 110 -8.21 2.80 -23.13
N GLU A 111 -9.52 2.61 -22.97
CA GLU A 111 -10.56 3.63 -23.18
C GLU A 111 -10.44 4.89 -22.31
N LYS A 112 -9.87 4.78 -21.11
CA LYS A 112 -9.64 5.91 -20.17
C LYS A 112 -8.27 6.59 -20.28
N LYS A 113 -7.53 6.32 -21.36
CA LYS A 113 -6.17 6.83 -21.54
C LYS A 113 -6.14 8.36 -21.60
N ASP A 114 -7.12 8.97 -22.24
CA ASP A 114 -7.16 10.43 -22.40
C ASP A 114 -7.38 11.12 -21.05
N GLU A 115 -8.22 10.57 -20.17
CA GLU A 115 -8.40 11.06 -18.80
C GLU A 115 -7.12 10.89 -17.96
N LEU A 116 -6.43 9.76 -18.08
CA LEU A 116 -5.16 9.51 -17.39
C LEU A 116 -4.07 10.52 -17.84
N GLU A 117 -3.94 10.74 -19.14
CA GLU A 117 -2.99 11.71 -19.69
C GLU A 117 -3.40 13.16 -19.39
N LYS A 118 -4.70 13.45 -19.31
CA LYS A 118 -5.20 14.75 -18.86
C LYS A 118 -4.74 15.04 -17.43
N VAL A 119 -4.92 14.10 -16.50
CA VAL A 119 -4.55 14.37 -15.11
C VAL A 119 -3.03 14.45 -14.91
N LYS A 120 -2.22 13.69 -15.63
CA LYS A 120 -0.75 13.87 -15.64
C LYS A 120 -0.36 15.31 -16.03
N LYS A 121 -0.96 15.84 -17.10
CA LYS A 121 -0.72 17.22 -17.54
C LYS A 121 -1.16 18.25 -16.51
N LEU A 122 -2.30 18.05 -15.85
CA LEU A 122 -2.77 18.95 -14.79
C LEU A 122 -1.83 18.93 -13.58
N VAL A 123 -1.33 17.76 -13.18
CA VAL A 123 -0.34 17.64 -12.10
C VAL A 123 0.97 18.35 -12.47
N ASP A 124 1.45 18.17 -13.70
CA ASP A 124 2.62 18.89 -14.20
C ASP A 124 2.42 20.41 -14.20
N GLN A 125 1.25 20.87 -14.64
CA GLN A 125 0.88 22.29 -14.61
C GLN A 125 0.82 22.83 -13.18
N ALA A 126 0.24 22.09 -12.24
CA ALA A 126 0.18 22.47 -10.84
C ALA A 126 1.59 22.61 -10.23
N ILE A 127 2.49 21.68 -10.54
CA ILE A 127 3.90 21.74 -10.09
C ILE A 127 4.62 22.95 -10.70
N GLN A 128 4.49 23.16 -12.02
CA GLN A 128 5.16 24.25 -12.73
C GLN A 128 4.69 25.63 -12.26
N ASN A 129 3.39 25.76 -11.97
CA ASN A 129 2.79 27.00 -11.51
C ASN A 129 2.96 27.24 -10.00
N ASN A 130 3.58 26.30 -9.26
CA ASN A 130 3.64 26.31 -7.80
C ASN A 130 2.25 26.51 -7.16
N ALA A 131 1.28 25.72 -7.62
CA ALA A 131 -0.09 25.77 -7.13
C ALA A 131 -0.14 25.59 -5.60
N ILE A 132 -1.07 26.29 -4.97
CA ILE A 132 -1.24 26.37 -3.52
C ILE A 132 -2.62 25.86 -3.10
N LYS A 133 -2.79 25.67 -1.78
CA LYS A 133 -4.07 25.26 -1.20
C LYS A 133 -5.21 26.17 -1.69
N GLY A 134 -6.28 25.56 -2.19
CA GLY A 134 -7.49 26.26 -2.66
C GLY A 134 -7.51 26.57 -4.16
N ASP A 135 -6.42 26.33 -4.89
CA ASP A 135 -6.41 26.48 -6.34
C ASP A 135 -7.36 25.47 -7.01
N GLU A 136 -8.14 25.93 -7.99
CA GLU A 136 -9.14 25.12 -8.70
C GLU A 136 -8.55 23.87 -9.36
N ILE A 137 -7.27 23.95 -9.75
CA ILE A 137 -6.54 22.83 -10.37
C ILE A 137 -6.46 21.61 -9.44
N PHE A 138 -6.43 21.80 -8.11
CA PHE A 138 -6.43 20.67 -7.16
C PHE A 138 -7.74 19.91 -7.17
N TYR A 139 -8.88 20.63 -7.27
CA TYR A 139 -10.18 20.00 -7.41
C TYR A 139 -10.31 19.24 -8.73
N GLU A 140 -9.83 19.80 -9.83
CA GLU A 140 -9.87 19.10 -11.12
C GLU A 140 -8.99 17.84 -11.12
N ILE A 141 -7.78 17.91 -10.56
CA ILE A 141 -6.89 16.74 -10.39
C ILE A 141 -7.59 15.65 -9.56
N HIS A 142 -8.11 16.00 -8.39
CA HIS A 142 -8.79 15.06 -7.50
C HIS A 142 -9.99 14.40 -8.17
N GLN A 143 -10.88 15.17 -8.81
CA GLN A 143 -12.08 14.63 -9.44
C GLN A 143 -11.78 13.63 -10.56
N ILE A 144 -10.78 13.91 -11.40
CA ILE A 144 -10.40 12.98 -12.47
C ILE A 144 -9.82 11.69 -11.87
N ILE A 145 -8.95 11.79 -10.87
CA ILE A 145 -8.38 10.60 -10.21
C ILE A 145 -9.47 9.80 -9.49
N HIS A 146 -10.41 10.46 -8.81
CA HIS A 146 -11.53 9.83 -8.13
C HIS A 146 -12.37 8.97 -9.09
N GLU A 147 -12.75 9.51 -10.24
CA GLU A 147 -13.56 8.79 -11.23
C GLU A 147 -12.78 7.65 -11.90
N LEU A 148 -11.47 7.82 -12.11
CA LEU A 148 -10.60 6.75 -12.57
C LEU A 148 -10.53 5.62 -11.53
N ASP A 149 -10.27 5.94 -10.27
CA ASP A 149 -10.15 4.96 -9.19
C ASP A 149 -11.46 4.18 -9.01
N LYS A 150 -12.60 4.87 -8.98
CA LYS A 150 -13.94 4.25 -8.92
C LYS A 150 -14.25 3.35 -10.12
N HIS A 151 -13.76 3.69 -11.30
CA HIS A 151 -13.96 2.87 -12.50
C HIS A 151 -13.11 1.59 -12.46
N PHE A 152 -11.83 1.70 -12.10
CA PHE A 152 -10.89 0.58 -12.18
C PHE A 152 -10.87 -0.30 -10.94
N ASN A 153 -11.03 0.28 -9.75
CA ASN A 153 -10.92 -0.42 -8.48
C ASN A 153 -12.28 -0.71 -7.85
N THR A 154 -12.47 -1.94 -7.38
CA THR A 154 -13.67 -2.33 -6.61
C THR A 154 -13.65 -1.74 -5.19
N THR A 155 -12.45 -1.56 -4.64
CA THR A 155 -12.18 -0.90 -3.36
C THR A 155 -11.41 0.41 -3.61
N TYR A 156 -12.06 1.34 -4.32
CA TYR A 156 -11.55 2.69 -4.52
C TYR A 156 -11.45 3.46 -3.19
N PHE A 157 -10.55 4.44 -3.12
CA PHE A 157 -10.45 5.32 -1.95
C PHE A 157 -11.74 6.14 -1.79
N VAL A 158 -12.33 6.10 -0.61
CA VAL A 158 -13.55 6.87 -0.31
C VAL A 158 -13.12 8.18 0.32
N ASP A 159 -13.39 9.29 -0.38
CA ASP A 159 -13.25 10.63 0.17
C ASP A 159 -13.84 10.70 1.57
N GLU A 160 -13.10 11.28 2.51
CA GLU A 160 -13.65 11.71 3.77
C GLU A 160 -14.65 12.84 3.46
N VAL A 161 -15.93 12.47 3.40
CA VAL A 161 -17.00 13.47 3.47
C VAL A 161 -16.83 14.14 4.82
N SER A 162 -16.57 15.45 4.81
CA SER A 162 -16.48 16.30 6.00
C SER A 162 -17.83 16.43 6.73
N ASN A 163 -18.55 15.33 6.91
CA ASN A 163 -19.48 15.18 8.00
C ASN A 163 -18.64 14.73 9.20
N LYS A 164 -18.47 15.65 10.15
CA LYS A 164 -17.98 15.43 11.53
C LYS A 164 -18.66 14.27 12.30
N GLN A 165 -19.56 13.54 11.63
CA GLN A 165 -20.32 12.40 12.13
C GLN A 165 -19.69 11.05 11.75
N SER A 166 -18.80 10.98 10.73
CA SER A 166 -18.09 9.73 10.39
C SER A 166 -16.80 9.54 11.21
N GLU A 167 -16.10 10.62 11.57
CA GLU A 167 -14.96 10.58 12.50
C GLU A 167 -15.36 10.03 13.88
N ALA A 168 -16.56 10.38 14.35
CA ALA A 168 -17.11 9.89 15.62
C ALA A 168 -17.44 8.38 15.62
N SER A 169 -17.49 7.73 14.46
CA SER A 169 -17.82 6.30 14.36
C SER A 169 -16.61 5.36 14.48
N PHE A 170 -15.38 5.89 14.39
CA PHE A 170 -14.14 5.10 14.49
C PHE A 170 -13.13 5.62 15.50
N PHE A 171 -13.34 6.81 16.08
CA PHE A 171 -12.62 7.21 17.28
C PHE A 171 -13.11 6.39 18.47
N ILE A 172 -12.21 5.63 19.08
CA ILE A 172 -12.47 5.07 20.40
C ILE A 172 -12.48 6.26 21.37
N GLU A 173 -13.67 6.77 21.71
CA GLU A 173 -13.85 7.96 22.57
C GLU A 173 -13.10 7.85 23.90
N LYS A 174 -12.92 6.61 24.38
CA LYS A 174 -12.06 6.27 25.51
C LYS A 174 -11.30 4.98 25.21
N SER A 175 -10.08 5.12 24.70
CA SER A 175 -9.14 4.01 24.62
C SER A 175 -8.77 3.53 26.03
N GLU A 176 -8.76 2.21 26.25
CA GLU A 176 -8.18 1.61 27.46
C GLU A 176 -6.64 1.77 27.51
N PHE A 177 -6.03 2.10 26.37
CA PHE A 177 -4.62 2.38 26.24
C PHE A 177 -4.39 3.88 26.04
N ASP A 178 -3.60 4.47 26.92
CA ASP A 178 -3.16 5.87 26.84
C ASP A 178 -2.02 6.09 25.84
N ASP A 179 -1.44 5.02 25.30
CA ASP A 179 -0.28 5.06 24.41
C ASP A 179 -0.24 3.85 23.45
N VAL A 180 0.25 4.10 22.22
CA VAL A 180 0.32 3.12 21.14
C VAL A 180 1.24 1.95 21.48
N TYR A 181 2.34 2.18 22.20
CA TYR A 181 3.28 1.12 22.56
C TYR A 181 2.71 0.20 23.64
N LYS A 182 1.91 0.72 24.57
CA LYS A 182 1.18 -0.11 25.55
C LYS A 182 0.16 -0.99 24.86
N TRP A 183 -0.59 -0.45 23.90
CA TRP A 183 -1.52 -1.24 23.10
C TRP A 183 -0.78 -2.33 22.29
N LEU A 184 0.31 -1.98 21.60
CA LEU A 184 1.12 -2.94 20.84
C LEU A 184 1.68 -4.05 21.72
N ALA A 185 2.21 -3.72 22.89
CA ALA A 185 2.75 -4.71 23.83
C ALA A 185 1.65 -5.62 24.39
N SER A 186 0.48 -5.07 24.69
CA SER A 186 -0.70 -5.84 25.10
C SER A 186 -1.13 -6.79 23.98
N THR A 187 -1.29 -6.28 22.76
CA THR A 187 -1.67 -7.07 21.58
C THR A 187 -0.69 -8.21 21.33
N LYS A 188 0.63 -7.96 21.42
CA LYS A 188 1.65 -9.01 21.31
C LYS A 188 1.45 -10.12 22.33
N ARG A 189 1.26 -9.76 23.60
CA ARG A 189 1.04 -10.74 24.66
C ARG A 189 -0.24 -11.55 24.41
N GLU A 190 -1.34 -10.89 24.07
CA GLU A 190 -2.63 -11.53 23.89
C GLU A 190 -2.63 -12.47 22.66
N LEU A 191 -2.03 -12.08 21.53
CA LEU A 191 -1.96 -12.93 20.33
C LEU A 191 -1.18 -14.25 20.58
N HIS A 192 -0.23 -14.23 21.49
CA HIS A 192 0.59 -15.39 21.90
C HIS A 192 0.06 -16.09 23.16
N SER A 193 -1.10 -15.67 23.68
CA SER A 193 -1.68 -16.26 24.89
C SER A 193 -2.32 -17.62 24.58
N ASP A 194 -2.07 -18.60 25.45
CA ASP A 194 -2.83 -19.85 25.49
C ASP A 194 -4.18 -19.70 26.22
N LYS A 195 -4.43 -18.52 26.82
CA LYS A 195 -5.68 -18.18 27.50
C LYS A 195 -6.53 -17.29 26.61
N TYR A 196 -7.73 -17.76 26.31
CA TYR A 196 -8.69 -17.09 25.42
C TYR A 196 -10.10 -17.08 26.00
N ASP A 197 -10.27 -17.24 27.31
CA ASP A 197 -11.57 -17.01 27.95
C ASP A 197 -12.01 -15.54 27.77
N PRO A 198 -13.32 -15.26 27.60
CA PRO A 198 -14.46 -16.18 27.64
C PRO A 198 -14.81 -16.79 26.26
N PHE A 199 -13.92 -16.71 25.27
CA PHE A 199 -14.19 -17.24 23.94
C PHE A 199 -14.20 -18.77 23.97
N ARG A 200 -15.08 -19.36 23.15
CA ARG A 200 -15.27 -20.81 23.08
C ARG A 200 -14.00 -21.55 22.66
N ASP A 201 -13.21 -20.93 21.80
CA ASP A 201 -11.98 -21.47 21.22
C ASP A 201 -11.02 -20.33 20.87
N ARG A 202 -9.77 -20.72 20.58
CA ARG A 202 -8.69 -19.79 20.21
C ARG A 202 -9.03 -19.01 18.94
N GLU A 203 -9.72 -19.62 18.00
CA GLU A 203 -10.07 -18.98 16.72
C GLU A 203 -11.03 -17.81 16.95
N GLY A 204 -12.11 -18.01 17.70
CA GLY A 204 -13.05 -16.94 18.03
C GLY A 204 -12.39 -15.77 18.78
N PHE A 205 -11.43 -16.07 19.65
CA PHE A 205 -10.60 -15.04 20.29
C PHE A 205 -9.71 -14.29 19.29
N LEU A 206 -9.05 -14.98 18.38
CA LEU A 206 -8.18 -14.35 17.38
C LEU A 206 -8.96 -13.49 16.38
N VAL A 207 -10.17 -13.91 15.99
CA VAL A 207 -11.09 -13.06 15.22
C VAL A 207 -11.41 -11.79 15.99
N HIS A 208 -11.77 -11.91 17.27
CA HIS A 208 -12.04 -10.75 18.13
C HIS A 208 -10.83 -9.82 18.24
N MET A 209 -9.64 -10.39 18.48
CA MET A 209 -8.38 -9.64 18.53
C MET A 209 -8.13 -8.91 17.20
N ALA A 210 -8.37 -9.55 16.05
CA ALA A 210 -8.21 -8.90 14.76
C ALA A 210 -9.17 -7.72 14.57
N HIS A 211 -10.43 -7.87 14.97
CA HIS A 211 -11.40 -6.78 14.95
C HIS A 211 -11.00 -5.61 15.86
N ALA A 212 -10.63 -5.89 17.10
CA ALA A 212 -10.21 -4.88 18.07
C ALA A 212 -8.92 -4.18 17.61
N SER A 213 -7.90 -4.95 17.23
CA SER A 213 -6.61 -4.42 16.81
C SER A 213 -6.70 -3.66 15.49
N TYR A 214 -7.60 -4.02 14.58
CA TYR A 214 -7.88 -3.19 13.41
C TYR A 214 -8.40 -1.80 13.81
N ALA A 215 -9.34 -1.73 14.75
CA ALA A 215 -9.88 -0.47 15.25
C ALA A 215 -8.80 0.36 15.99
N TYR A 216 -8.03 -0.26 16.88
CA TYR A 216 -6.93 0.42 17.59
C TYR A 216 -5.83 0.89 16.64
N SER A 217 -5.47 0.09 15.64
CA SER A 217 -4.45 0.49 14.65
C SER A 217 -4.88 1.75 13.91
N ARG A 218 -6.16 1.84 13.52
CA ARG A 218 -6.74 3.05 12.90
C ARG A 218 -6.82 4.23 13.87
N HIS A 219 -7.22 3.97 15.11
CA HIS A 219 -7.27 4.99 16.15
C HIS A 219 -5.89 5.62 16.38
N PHE A 220 -4.87 4.80 16.61
CA PHE A 220 -3.51 5.30 16.81
C PHE A 220 -2.90 5.85 15.52
N TYR A 221 -3.21 5.30 14.34
CA TYR A 221 -2.79 5.88 13.07
C TYR A 221 -3.25 7.33 12.92
N ASN A 222 -4.48 7.62 13.37
CA ASN A 222 -5.05 8.97 13.33
C ASN A 222 -4.50 9.90 14.42
N LEU A 223 -3.83 9.37 15.46
CA LEU A 223 -3.25 10.13 16.56
C LEU A 223 -1.72 10.28 16.45
N GLU A 224 -1.07 9.50 15.59
CA GLU A 224 0.38 9.43 15.48
C GLU A 224 0.94 10.47 14.51
N ASP A 225 2.00 11.15 14.90
CA ASP A 225 2.67 12.21 14.12
C ASP A 225 3.94 11.69 13.43
N ASP A 226 4.57 10.67 13.99
CA ASP A 226 5.78 10.10 13.43
C ASP A 226 5.49 9.32 12.14
N ILE A 227 6.15 9.71 11.04
CA ILE A 227 5.92 9.14 9.70
C ILE A 227 6.24 7.64 9.69
N PHE A 228 7.33 7.23 10.33
CA PHE A 228 7.70 5.82 10.41
C PHE A 228 6.63 5.01 11.15
N MET A 229 6.17 5.52 12.29
CA MET A 229 5.14 4.86 13.08
C MET A 229 3.79 4.83 12.36
N LYS A 230 3.41 5.89 11.63
CA LYS A 230 2.24 5.88 10.73
C LYS A 230 2.34 4.83 9.64
N MET A 231 3.49 4.66 9.01
CA MET A 231 3.70 3.59 8.02
C MET A 231 3.50 2.21 8.66
N LYS A 232 4.06 1.98 9.85
CA LYS A 232 3.89 0.71 10.57
C LYS A 232 2.44 0.47 11.01
N LEU A 233 1.75 1.50 11.48
CA LEU A 233 0.33 1.43 11.80
C LEU A 233 -0.52 1.14 10.54
N SER A 234 -0.15 1.67 9.38
CA SER A 234 -0.78 1.31 8.09
C SER A 234 -0.58 -0.16 7.72
N GLU A 235 0.63 -0.70 7.94
CA GLU A 235 0.90 -2.14 7.78
C GLU A 235 0.05 -2.99 8.73
N LEU A 236 -0.11 -2.55 9.98
CA LEU A 236 -0.96 -3.22 10.97
C LEU A 236 -2.45 -3.15 10.60
N ILE A 237 -2.94 -2.03 10.08
CA ILE A 237 -4.31 -1.89 9.56
C ILE A 237 -4.55 -2.94 8.45
N LYS A 238 -3.60 -3.10 7.52
CA LYS A 238 -3.68 -4.11 6.46
C LYS A 238 -3.67 -5.52 7.03
N LEU A 239 -2.76 -5.80 7.96
CA LEU A 239 -2.61 -7.11 8.58
C LEU A 239 -3.88 -7.54 9.33
N PHE A 240 -4.37 -6.70 10.24
CA PHE A 240 -5.57 -7.01 11.01
C PHE A 240 -6.84 -6.97 10.15
N GLY A 241 -6.85 -6.18 9.07
CA GLY A 241 -7.91 -6.20 8.07
C GLY A 241 -8.00 -7.54 7.32
N LYS A 242 -6.87 -8.19 7.03
CA LYS A 242 -6.84 -9.55 6.48
C LYS A 242 -7.26 -10.57 7.54
N MET A 243 -6.66 -10.50 8.72
CA MET A 243 -6.89 -11.43 9.82
C MET A 243 -8.36 -11.49 10.28
N LYS A 244 -9.08 -10.35 10.29
CA LYS A 244 -10.49 -10.31 10.69
C LYS A 244 -11.45 -10.90 9.64
N ASN A 245 -11.02 -10.96 8.38
CA ASN A 245 -11.82 -11.49 7.26
C ASN A 245 -11.35 -12.90 6.86
N GLU A 246 -10.38 -13.47 7.58
CA GLU A 246 -9.82 -14.79 7.26
C GLU A 246 -10.80 -15.90 7.66
N THR A 247 -10.90 -16.91 6.80
CA THR A 247 -11.77 -18.08 6.96
C THR A 247 -10.97 -19.37 7.17
N ASP A 248 -9.67 -19.35 6.88
CA ASP A 248 -8.74 -20.45 7.14
C ASP A 248 -7.99 -20.21 8.46
N SER A 249 -8.38 -20.97 9.49
CA SER A 249 -7.83 -20.89 10.82
C SER A 249 -6.31 -21.16 10.88
N ASN A 250 -5.74 -21.85 9.90
CA ASN A 250 -4.32 -22.18 9.89
C ASN A 250 -3.43 -20.96 9.62
N LYS A 251 -3.95 -19.93 8.97
CA LYS A 251 -3.20 -18.71 8.63
C LYS A 251 -3.04 -17.73 9.77
N TYR A 252 -3.79 -17.90 10.87
CA TYR A 252 -3.66 -16.99 12.00
C TYR A 252 -2.24 -16.95 12.56
N ASN A 253 -1.53 -18.08 12.59
CA ASN A 253 -0.14 -18.10 13.04
C ASN A 253 0.78 -17.28 12.11
N GLU A 254 0.57 -17.34 10.80
CA GLU A 254 1.31 -16.52 9.83
C GLU A 254 1.05 -15.02 10.02
N TYR A 255 -0.19 -14.64 10.36
CA TYR A 255 -0.51 -13.25 10.67
C TYR A 255 0.11 -12.79 11.98
N ILE A 256 0.17 -13.65 12.99
CA ILE A 256 0.84 -13.36 14.26
C ILE A 256 2.35 -13.15 14.03
N GLU A 257 2.99 -13.96 13.19
CA GLU A 257 4.41 -13.78 12.82
C GLU A 257 4.66 -12.47 12.06
N GLN A 258 3.74 -12.08 11.17
CA GLN A 258 3.81 -10.77 10.50
C GLN A 258 3.65 -9.63 11.49
N PHE A 259 2.73 -9.76 12.45
CA PHE A 259 2.57 -8.78 13.53
C PHE A 259 3.87 -8.67 14.35
N ASP A 260 4.48 -9.79 14.70
CA ASP A 260 5.74 -9.81 15.45
C ASP A 260 6.87 -9.11 14.72
N THR A 261 6.95 -9.30 13.40
CA THR A 261 7.95 -8.63 12.56
C THR A 261 7.77 -7.12 12.61
N ILE A 262 6.54 -6.63 12.40
CA ILE A 262 6.22 -5.19 12.46
C ILE A 262 6.49 -4.63 13.86
N TYR A 263 6.07 -5.35 14.90
CA TYR A 263 6.30 -4.96 16.29
C TYR A 263 7.80 -4.85 16.61
N ASP A 264 8.61 -5.81 16.16
CA ASP A 264 10.05 -5.81 16.42
C ASP A 264 10.77 -4.70 15.65
N GLU A 265 10.31 -4.34 14.46
CA GLU A 265 10.79 -3.15 13.73
C GLU A 265 10.48 -1.86 14.47
N ILE A 266 9.23 -1.67 14.95
CA ILE A 266 8.85 -0.53 15.78
C ILE A 266 9.73 -0.44 17.03
N ARG A 267 9.99 -1.58 17.69
CA ARG A 267 10.81 -1.64 18.89
C ARG A 267 12.29 -1.31 18.64
N LYS A 268 12.82 -1.69 17.48
CA LYS A 268 14.21 -1.40 17.08
C LYS A 268 14.42 0.09 16.84
N GLU A 269 13.50 0.73 16.13
CA GLU A 269 13.58 2.17 15.82
C GLU A 269 13.60 3.02 17.11
N ARG A 270 12.84 2.63 18.13
CA ARG A 270 12.82 3.29 19.45
C ARG A 270 14.16 3.22 20.22
N ARG A 271 15.09 2.35 19.83
CA ARG A 271 16.37 2.13 20.54
C ARG A 271 17.58 2.85 19.92
N LEU A 272 17.35 3.77 18.99
CA LEU A 272 18.32 4.74 18.49
C LEU A 272 18.08 6.12 19.12
#